data_AF-A0A520GFR4-F1
#
_entry.id   AF-A0A520GFR4-F1
#
_cell.length_a   1.000
_cell.length_b   1.000
_cell.length_c   1.000
_cell.angle_alpha   90.00
_cell.angle_beta   90.00
_cell.angle_gamma   90.00
#
_symmetry.space_group_name_H-M   'P 1'
#
loop_
_entity.id
_entity.type
_entity.pdbx_description
1 polymer ?
#
loop_
_entity_poly.entity_id
_entity_poly.type
_entity_poly.pdbx_seq_one_letter_code
_entity_poly.pdbx_strand_id
1 'polypeptide(L)'
;MRGVFAAWLLLPLVCAAESTVGTTSASARVTLRVVVPPVFRILQVTPVLGGYQYRIWTNTRSVMLNGREYRFDKVGDATLTVPAAPDELFVHHGL
;
A
#
# COMPACT_ATOMS: atom_id res chain seq x y z
N MET A 1 -60.14 -9.63 58.67
CA MET A 1 -60.59 -8.54 57.78
C MET A 1 -59.32 -7.89 57.22
N ARG A 2 -58.85 -8.38 56.06
CA ARG A 2 -58.83 -7.67 54.76
C ARG A 2 -58.16 -6.30 54.84
N GLY A 3 -56.97 -6.19 54.24
CA GLY A 3 -56.54 -4.93 53.64
C GLY A 3 -55.15 -4.42 53.97
N VAL A 4 -54.07 -5.17 53.67
CA VAL A 4 -52.75 -4.56 53.37
C VAL A 4 -52.07 -5.33 52.23
N PHE A 5 -52.82 -5.69 51.19
CA PHE A 5 -52.29 -6.29 49.95
C PHE A 5 -52.43 -5.34 48.75
N ALA A 6 -52.49 -4.04 49.00
CA ALA A 6 -52.66 -3.02 47.95
C ALA A 6 -51.40 -2.17 47.69
N ALA A 7 -50.32 -2.34 48.47
CA ALA A 7 -49.11 -1.52 48.31
C ALA A 7 -48.07 -2.11 47.34
N TRP A 8 -48.29 -3.30 46.79
CA TRP A 8 -47.29 -4.03 45.98
C TRP A 8 -47.65 -4.15 44.48
N LEU A 9 -48.75 -3.55 44.04
CA LEU A 9 -49.24 -3.67 42.65
C LEU A 9 -49.04 -2.40 41.80
N LEU A 10 -48.40 -1.36 42.32
CA LEU A 10 -48.19 -0.12 41.60
C LEU A 10 -46.75 0.34 41.77
N LEU A 11 -45.82 -0.22 40.97
CA LEU A 11 -44.77 0.53 40.26
C LEU A 11 -43.74 -0.43 39.59
N PRO A 12 -44.05 -1.02 38.43
CA PRO A 12 -43.02 -1.43 37.48
C PRO A 12 -43.08 -0.48 36.28
N LEU A 13 -42.92 0.83 36.47
CA LEU A 13 -43.10 1.80 35.39
C LEU A 13 -42.05 2.92 35.35
N VAL A 14 -40.87 2.71 35.95
CA VAL A 14 -39.74 3.62 35.75
C VAL A 14 -38.52 2.88 35.22
N CYS A 15 -38.73 1.98 34.25
CA CYS A 15 -37.74 1.74 33.21
C CYS A 15 -37.99 2.74 32.10
N ALA A 16 -37.66 4.01 32.35
CA ALA A 16 -37.34 4.92 31.26
C ALA A 16 -35.98 4.46 30.71
N ALA A 17 -36.00 3.40 29.89
CA ALA A 17 -34.94 3.22 28.91
C ALA A 17 -35.16 4.34 27.89
N GLU A 18 -34.71 5.55 28.22
CA GLU A 18 -34.44 6.56 27.22
C GLU A 18 -33.38 5.97 26.31
N SER A 19 -33.82 5.34 25.22
CA SER A 19 -33.03 5.28 24.00
C SER A 19 -32.86 6.72 23.57
N THR A 20 -31.87 7.39 24.14
CA THR A 20 -31.32 8.59 23.54
C THR A 20 -30.82 8.15 22.17
N VAL A 21 -31.55 8.53 21.12
CA VAL A 21 -30.95 8.67 19.79
C VAL A 21 -30.00 9.87 19.93
N GLY A 22 -28.85 9.58 20.52
CA GLY A 22 -27.72 10.47 20.56
C GLY A 22 -26.89 10.19 19.32
N THR A 23 -26.38 11.25 18.71
CA THR A 23 -25.27 11.18 17.77
C THR A 23 -24.00 10.83 18.55
N THR A 24 -23.94 9.64 19.17
CA THR A 24 -22.67 9.12 19.68
C THR A 24 -21.83 8.79 18.46
N SER A 25 -20.90 9.68 18.13
CA SER A 25 -20.01 9.45 17.01
C SER A 25 -19.17 8.21 17.31
N ALA A 26 -19.50 7.10 16.65
CA ALA A 26 -18.64 5.93 16.63
C ALA A 26 -17.53 6.23 15.61
N SER A 27 -16.32 6.50 16.10
CA SER A 27 -15.14 6.62 15.24
C SER A 27 -14.57 5.23 14.95
N ALA A 28 -14.65 4.79 13.70
CA ALA A 28 -13.97 3.60 13.22
C ALA A 28 -12.63 3.99 12.58
N ARG A 29 -11.55 3.26 12.91
CA ARG A 29 -10.25 3.46 12.29
C ARG A 29 -10.06 2.40 11.20
N VAL A 30 -9.93 2.84 9.96
CA VAL A 30 -9.57 1.98 8.82
C VAL A 30 -8.11 2.23 8.48
N THR A 31 -7.32 1.16 8.37
CA THR A 31 -5.94 1.21 7.88
C THR A 31 -5.88 0.57 6.50
N LEU A 32 -5.40 1.31 5.51
CA LEU A 32 -5.19 0.82 4.16
C LEU A 32 -3.68 0.70 3.93
N ARG A 33 -3.24 -0.46 3.41
CA ARG A 33 -1.85 -0.67 2.99
C ARG A 33 -1.84 -0.97 1.49
N VAL A 34 -1.16 -0.14 0.72
CA VAL A 34 -0.90 -0.37 -0.69
C VAL A 34 0.54 -0.84 -0.84
N VAL A 35 0.72 -2.00 -1.47
CA VAL A 35 2.05 -2.54 -1.80
C VAL A 35 2.22 -2.46 -3.31
N VAL A 36 3.22 -1.70 -3.75
CA VAL A 36 3.59 -1.60 -5.17
C VAL A 36 4.89 -2.37 -5.35
N PRO A 37 4.90 -3.48 -6.10
CA PRO A 37 6.12 -4.25 -6.32
C PRO A 37 7.09 -3.50 -7.23
N PRO A 38 8.40 -3.74 -7.12
CA PRO A 38 9.37 -3.25 -8.09
C PRO A 38 9.06 -3.76 -9.50
N VAL A 39 9.18 -2.88 -10.48
CA VAL A 39 8.98 -3.15 -11.90
C VAL A 39 10.15 -2.59 -12.67
N PHE A 40 10.67 -3.40 -13.59
CA PHE A 40 11.72 -3.04 -14.52
C PHE A 40 11.36 -3.58 -15.90
N ARG A 41 11.47 -2.74 -16.92
CA ARG A 41 11.21 -3.12 -18.31
C ARG A 41 12.29 -2.54 -19.21
N ILE A 42 12.78 -3.35 -20.14
CA ILE A 42 13.61 -2.88 -21.23
C ILE A 42 12.67 -2.48 -22.36
N LEU A 43 12.74 -1.21 -22.78
CA LEU A 43 11.93 -0.66 -23.87
C LEU A 43 12.67 -0.75 -25.21
N GLN A 44 13.98 -0.51 -25.19
CA GLN A 44 14.83 -0.54 -26.37
C GLN A 44 16.27 -0.87 -25.98
N VAL A 45 16.96 -1.58 -26.86
CA VAL A 45 18.40 -1.83 -26.76
C VAL A 45 19.05 -1.31 -28.03
N THR A 46 20.15 -0.57 -27.88
CA THR A 46 20.91 -0.03 -29.01
C THR A 46 22.39 -0.34 -28.79
N PRO A 47 23.02 -1.13 -29.66
CA PRO A 47 24.47 -1.35 -29.59
C PRO A 47 25.20 -0.02 -29.76
N VAL A 48 26.18 0.23 -28.91
CA VAL A 48 27.03 1.44 -28.94
C VAL A 48 28.49 1.04 -28.81
N LEU A 49 29.41 1.94 -29.15
CA LEU A 49 30.83 1.67 -28.99
C LEU A 49 31.15 1.48 -27.50
N GLY A 50 31.57 0.27 -27.12
CA GLY A 50 31.85 -0.09 -25.73
C GLY A 50 30.70 -0.77 -24.96
N GLY A 51 29.60 -1.16 -25.62
CA GLY A 51 28.56 -1.97 -24.98
C GLY A 51 27.18 -1.75 -25.59
N TYR A 52 26.18 -1.66 -24.72
CA TYR A 52 24.78 -1.52 -25.11
C TYR A 52 24.14 -0.38 -24.33
N GLN A 53 23.43 0.49 -25.04
CA GLN A 53 22.57 1.49 -24.46
C GLN A 53 21.16 0.91 -24.32
N TYR A 54 20.66 0.86 -23.09
CA TYR A 54 19.31 0.41 -22.77
C TYR A 54 18.45 1.62 -22.47
N ARG A 55 17.30 1.70 -23.13
CA ARG A 55 16.18 2.53 -22.67
C ARG A 55 15.27 1.64 -21.84
N ILE A 56 15.04 2.03 -20.60
CA ILE A 56 14.28 1.25 -19.63
C ILE A 56 13.10 2.06 -19.10
N TRP A 57 12.14 1.37 -18.48
CA TRP A 57 11.18 1.95 -17.56
C TRP A 57 11.28 1.25 -16.21
N THR A 58 11.33 2.01 -15.12
CA THR A 58 11.30 1.45 -13.76
C THR A 58 10.52 2.32 -12.78
N ASN A 59 9.84 1.68 -11.83
CA ASN A 59 9.17 2.40 -10.73
C ASN A 59 10.05 2.54 -9.48
N THR A 60 11.33 2.15 -9.54
CA THR A 60 12.31 2.33 -8.47
C THR A 60 13.34 3.40 -8.85
N ARG A 61 14.02 3.97 -7.86
CA ARG A 61 15.11 4.95 -8.09
C ARG A 61 16.46 4.30 -8.41
N SER A 62 16.57 2.99 -8.25
CA SER A 62 17.76 2.25 -8.63
C SER A 62 17.44 0.82 -9.04
N VAL A 63 18.36 0.25 -9.81
CA VAL A 63 18.32 -1.15 -10.25
C VAL A 63 19.72 -1.72 -10.20
N MET A 64 19.82 -3.01 -9.85
CA MET A 64 21.08 -3.73 -9.84
C MET A 64 21.15 -4.58 -11.11
N LEU A 65 22.09 -4.25 -12.00
CA LEU A 65 22.33 -4.97 -13.24
C LEU A 65 23.72 -5.57 -13.19
N ASN A 66 23.83 -6.89 -13.28
CA ASN A 66 25.11 -7.61 -13.23
C ASN A 66 25.99 -7.21 -12.03
N GLY A 67 25.38 -7.03 -10.86
CA GLY A 67 26.07 -6.65 -9.62
C GLY A 67 26.47 -5.17 -9.53
N ARG A 68 26.10 -4.34 -10.51
CA ARG A 68 26.31 -2.89 -10.49
C ARG A 68 25.00 -2.14 -10.26
N GLU A 69 24.99 -1.24 -9.29
CA GLU A 69 23.84 -0.38 -9.04
C GLU A 69 23.82 0.79 -10.01
N TYR A 70 22.68 0.98 -10.67
CA TYR A 70 22.37 2.15 -11.50
C TYR A 70 21.31 2.97 -10.79
N ARG A 71 21.63 4.22 -10.45
CA ARG A 71 20.73 5.15 -9.78
C ARG A 71 20.20 6.19 -10.75
N PHE A 72 18.95 6.60 -10.55
CA PHE A 72 18.23 7.54 -11.39
C PHE A 72 17.68 8.69 -10.55
N ASP A 73 17.67 9.90 -11.13
CA ASP A 73 17.13 11.09 -10.45
C ASP A 73 15.62 10.99 -10.23
N LYS A 74 14.93 10.28 -11.14
CA LYS A 74 13.48 10.07 -11.15
C LYS A 74 13.12 8.64 -11.51
N VAL A 75 11.93 8.22 -11.07
CA VAL A 75 11.29 6.99 -11.55
C VAL A 75 10.73 7.20 -12.96
N GLY A 76 10.62 6.12 -13.72
CA GLY A 76 10.07 6.08 -15.07
C GLY A 76 11.11 5.73 -16.13
N ASP A 77 11.08 6.45 -17.25
CA ASP A 77 11.99 6.27 -18.36
C ASP A 77 13.42 6.72 -18.00
N ALA A 78 14.40 5.84 -18.24
CA ALA A 78 15.81 6.14 -18.09
C ALA A 78 16.65 5.47 -19.18
N THR A 79 17.82 6.02 -19.44
CA THR A 79 18.80 5.45 -20.37
C THR A 79 20.07 5.10 -19.61
N LEU A 80 20.57 3.88 -19.82
CA LEU A 80 21.77 3.38 -19.15
C LEU A 80 22.67 2.62 -20.13
N THR A 81 23.99 2.79 -19.97
CA THR A 81 24.99 2.05 -20.75
C THR A 81 25.49 0.89 -19.90
N VAL A 82 25.36 -0.33 -20.44
CA VAL A 82 25.79 -1.56 -19.78
C VAL A 82 26.73 -2.31 -20.73
N PRO A 83 27.84 -2.85 -20.22
CA PRO A 83 28.82 -3.56 -21.05
C PRO A 83 28.36 -4.97 -21.48
N ALA A 84 27.13 -5.38 -21.16
CA ALA A 84 26.61 -6.73 -21.38
C ALA A 84 25.42 -6.72 -22.34
N ALA A 85 25.30 -7.78 -23.14
CA ALA A 85 24.18 -7.99 -24.05
C ALA A 85 22.89 -8.33 -23.27
N PRO A 86 21.70 -8.20 -23.88
CA PRO A 86 20.43 -8.42 -23.18
C PRO A 86 20.30 -9.83 -22.58
N ASP A 87 20.82 -10.83 -23.28
CA ASP A 87 20.76 -12.24 -22.87
C ASP A 87 21.67 -12.56 -21.67
N GLU A 88 22.58 -11.65 -21.32
CA GLU A 88 23.53 -11.76 -20.21
C GLU A 88 23.15 -10.85 -19.02
N LEU A 89 21.96 -10.26 -19.06
CA LEU A 89 21.56 -9.21 -18.14
C LEU A 89 20.73 -9.78 -16.97
N PHE A 90 21.36 -9.88 -15.81
CA PHE A 90 20.70 -10.28 -14.57
C PHE A 90 20.22 -9.05 -13.82
N VAL A 91 18.91 -8.95 -13.62
CA VAL A 91 18.26 -7.85 -12.91
C VAL A 91 17.94 -8.29 -11.48
N HIS A 92 18.52 -7.60 -10.51
CA HIS A 92 18.05 -7.66 -9.13
C HIS A 92 17.36 -6.35 -8.77
N HIS A 93 16.13 -6.45 -8.29
CA HIS A 93 15.41 -5.29 -7.77
C HIS A 93 16.00 -4.92 -6.40
N GLY A 94 16.40 -3.66 -6.24
CA GLY A 94 16.80 -3.13 -4.94
C GLY A 94 15.62 -3.19 -3.96
N LEU A 95 15.93 -3.45 -2.68
CA LEU A 95 14.98 -3.52 -1.57
C LEU A 95 14.11 -2.27 -1.44
#